data_AF-A0A7J4BAE1-F1
#
_entry.id   AF-A0A7J4BAE1-F1
#
_cell.length_a   1.000
_cell.length_b   1.000
_cell.length_c   1.000
_cell.angle_alpha   90.00
_cell.angle_beta   90.00
_cell.angle_gamma   90.00
#
_symmetry.space_group_name_H-M   'P 1'
#
loop_
_entity.id
_entity.type
_entity.pdbx_description
1 polymer ?
#
loop_
_entity_poly.entity_id
_entity_poly.type
_entity_poly.pdbx_seq_one_letter_code
_entity_poly.pdbx_strand_id
1 'polypeptide(L)'
;MIDQYLLLTVIGIIIFVAGIVLLVSKAKGGLLVLLIGLLWLLTMGIYYLFVYAGVYESGLYPVANIIGVALLVVGLGAVLYYWMRAGVLRR
;
A
#
# COMPACT_ATOMS: atom_id res chain seq x y z
N MET A 1 -14.77 9.01 -20.44
CA MET A 1 -14.26 7.75 -19.89
C MET A 1 -13.65 8.06 -18.54
N ILE A 2 -14.00 7.32 -17.49
CA ILE A 2 -13.26 7.41 -16.22
C ILE A 2 -11.90 6.76 -16.47
N ASP A 3 -10.83 7.49 -16.17
CA ASP A 3 -9.48 6.95 -16.16
C ASP A 3 -9.44 5.76 -15.19
N GLN A 4 -8.97 4.60 -15.66
CA GLN A 4 -8.90 3.38 -14.85
C GLN A 4 -8.15 3.63 -13.53
N TYR A 5 -7.11 4.46 -13.52
CA TYR A 5 -6.34 4.78 -12.33
C TYR A 5 -7.12 5.67 -11.34
N LEU A 6 -7.94 6.58 -11.87
CA LEU A 6 -8.87 7.38 -11.06
C LEU A 6 -9.89 6.46 -10.37
N LEU A 7 -10.47 5.50 -11.09
CA LEU A 7 -11.40 4.53 -10.51
C LEU A 7 -10.74 3.71 -9.39
N LEU A 8 -9.52 3.22 -9.60
CA LEU A 8 -8.79 2.46 -8.58
C LEU A 8 -8.44 3.30 -7.35
N THR A 9 -8.20 4.61 -7.53
CA THR A 9 -7.99 5.55 -6.43
C THR A 9 -9.26 5.73 -5.61
N VAL A 10 -10.41 5.92 -6.28
CA VAL A 10 -11.72 6.05 -5.62
C VAL A 10 -12.06 4.78 -4.83
N ILE A 11 -11.82 3.59 -5.39
CA ILE A 11 -11.98 2.32 -4.67
C ILE A 11 -11.10 2.28 -3.42
N GLY A 12 -9.84 2.71 -3.52
CA GLY A 12 -8.94 2.84 -2.38
C GLY A 12 -9.48 3.74 -1.27
N ILE A 13 -10.05 4.89 -1.63
CA ILE A 13 -10.67 5.83 -0.69
C ILE A 13 -11.86 5.16 0.01
N ILE A 14 -12.73 4.48 -0.74
CA ILE A 14 -13.89 3.78 -0.18
C ILE A 14 -13.45 2.72 0.83
N ILE A 15 -12.44 1.90 0.50
CA ILE A 15 -11.91 0.87 1.40
C ILE A 15 -11.31 1.51 2.65
N PHE A 16 -10.54 2.59 2.50
CA PHE A 16 -9.93 3.31 3.63
C PHE A 16 -11.00 3.86 4.57
N VAL A 17 -12.01 4.54 4.04
CA VAL A 17 -13.13 5.09 4.82
C VAL A 17 -13.92 3.97 5.51
N ALA A 18 -14.20 2.87 4.80
CA ALA A 18 -14.84 1.70 5.41
C ALA A 18 -14.01 1.12 6.56
N GLY A 19 -12.68 1.06 6.40
CA GLY A 19 -11.76 0.67 7.46
C GLY A 19 -11.83 1.58 8.70
N ILE A 20 -11.90 2.90 8.51
CA ILE A 20 -12.09 3.87 9.60
C ILE A 20 -13.41 3.60 10.33
N VAL A 21 -14.51 3.48 9.58
CA VAL A 21 -15.85 3.22 10.14
C VAL A 21 -15.86 1.93 10.95
N LEU A 22 -15.28 0.85 10.43
CA LEU A 22 -15.18 -0.42 11.14
C LEU A 22 -14.30 -0.33 12.39
N LEU A 23 -13.19 0.39 12.33
CA LEU A 23 -12.29 0.58 13.47
C LEU A 23 -12.98 1.38 14.60
N VAL A 24 -13.65 2.48 14.25
CA VAL A 24 -14.43 3.31 15.20
C VAL A 24 -15.58 2.50 15.81
N SER A 25 -16.21 1.63 15.01
CA SER A 25 -17.29 0.73 15.46
C SER A 25 -16.78 -0.48 16.26
N LYS A 26 -15.47 -0.60 16.50
CA LYS A 26 -14.82 -1.75 17.16
C LYS A 26 -15.14 -3.10 16.49
N ALA A 27 -15.47 -3.09 15.20
CA ALA A 27 -15.74 -4.30 14.44
C ALA A 27 -14.45 -5.11 14.25
N LYS A 28 -14.54 -6.43 14.40
CA LYS A 28 -13.41 -7.33 14.15
C LYS A 28 -12.92 -7.16 12.73
N GLY A 29 -11.62 -6.94 12.56
CA GLY A 29 -11.00 -6.74 11.24
C GLY A 29 -10.97 -5.29 10.73
N GLY A 30 -11.55 -4.33 11.44
CA GLY A 30 -11.51 -2.91 11.02
C GLY A 30 -10.10 -2.36 10.80
N LEU A 31 -9.15 -2.75 11.67
CA LEU A 31 -7.74 -2.39 11.52
C LEU A 31 -7.13 -2.95 10.22
N LEU A 32 -7.47 -4.20 9.86
CA LEU A 32 -6.94 -4.84 8.66
C LEU A 32 -7.48 -4.17 7.39
N VAL A 33 -8.79 -3.87 7.36
CA VAL A 33 -9.41 -3.13 6.25
C VAL A 33 -8.81 -1.73 6.11
N LEU A 34 -8.59 -1.04 7.23
CA LEU A 34 -7.94 0.27 7.25
C LEU A 34 -6.52 0.20 6.67
N LEU A 35 -5.73 -0.79 7.08
CA LEU A 35 -4.37 -0.99 6.58
C LEU A 35 -4.36 -1.30 5.08
N ILE A 36 -5.29 -2.12 4.59
CA ILE A 36 -5.42 -2.41 3.15
C ILE A 36 -5.72 -1.12 2.39
N GLY A 37 -6.71 -0.34 2.83
CA GLY A 37 -7.05 0.93 2.19
C GLY A 37 -5.89 1.91 2.19
N LEU A 38 -5.17 2.02 3.32
CA LEU A 38 -4.00 2.89 3.45
C LEU A 38 -2.86 2.48 2.51
N LEU A 39 -2.49 1.19 2.49
CA LEU A 39 -1.44 0.66 1.62
C LEU A 39 -1.81 0.80 0.14
N TRP A 40 -3.09 0.63 -0.19
CA TRP A 40 -3.58 0.83 -1.55
C TRP A 40 -3.45 2.29 -1.99
N LEU A 41 -3.87 3.23 -1.14
CA LEU A 41 -3.74 4.66 -1.42
C LEU A 41 -2.28 5.10 -1.50
N LEU A 42 -1.40 4.55 -0.65
CA LEU A 42 0.04 4.78 -0.75
C LEU A 42 0.57 4.31 -2.11
N THR A 43 0.16 3.13 -2.58
CA THR A 43 0.53 2.59 -3.89
C THR A 43 0.08 3.52 -5.03
N MET A 44 -1.16 4.02 -4.96
CA MET A 44 -1.66 5.00 -5.95
C MET A 44 -0.89 6.32 -5.88
N GLY A 45 -0.54 6.80 -4.68
CA GLY A 45 0.29 7.99 -4.50
C GLY A 45 1.67 7.85 -5.15
N ILE A 46 2.32 6.70 -4.99
CA ILE A 46 3.60 6.38 -5.65
C ILE A 46 3.43 6.36 -7.18
N TYR A 47 2.36 5.72 -7.67
CA TYR A 47 2.04 5.72 -9.10
C TYR A 47 1.92 7.14 -9.66
N TYR A 48 1.12 8.01 -9.04
CA TYR A 48 0.95 9.38 -9.51
C TYR A 48 2.24 10.20 -9.43
N LEU A 49 3.08 9.97 -8.41
CA LEU A 49 4.41 10.58 -8.33
C LEU A 49 5.30 10.16 -9.50
N PHE A 50 5.27 8.89 -9.90
CA PHE A 50 6.07 8.39 -11.02
C PHE A 50 5.55 8.89 -12.36
N VAL A 51 4.23 9.01 -12.53
CA VAL A 51 3.62 9.66 -13.69
C VAL A 51 4.04 11.13 -13.75
N TYR A 52 3.90 11.87 -12.65
CA TYR A 52 4.28 13.29 -12.58
C TYR A 52 5.78 13.51 -12.84
N ALA A 53 6.63 12.61 -12.36
CA ALA A 53 8.07 12.64 -12.62
C ALA A 53 8.45 12.14 -14.03
N GLY A 54 7.49 11.75 -14.87
CA GLY A 54 7.72 11.28 -16.24
C GLY A 54 8.41 9.91 -16.34
N VAL A 55 8.50 9.16 -15.25
CA VAL A 55 9.26 7.89 -15.16
C VAL A 55 8.70 6.82 -16.11
N TYR A 56 7.38 6.79 -16.28
CA TYR A 56 6.71 5.85 -17.18
C TYR A 56 6.87 6.25 -18.66
N GLU A 57 6.99 7.54 -18.95
CA GLU A 57 7.18 8.06 -20.31
C GLU A 57 8.64 7.97 -20.76
N SER A 58 9.58 8.07 -19.82
CA SER A 58 11.02 8.05 -20.09
C SER A 58 11.61 6.64 -20.27
N GLY A 59 10.79 5.59 -20.20
CA GLY A 59 11.25 4.19 -20.29
C GLY A 59 12.00 3.68 -19.05
N LEU A 60 12.07 4.46 -17.97
CA LEU A 60 12.77 4.12 -16.72
C LEU A 60 11.94 3.22 -15.78
N TYR A 61 10.72 2.86 -16.19
CA TYR A 61 9.80 2.01 -15.42
C TYR A 61 10.42 0.68 -14.92
N PRO A 62 11.34 -0.02 -15.61
CA PRO A 62 11.92 -1.24 -15.08
C PRO A 62 12.77 -0.97 -13.83
N VAL A 63 13.52 0.13 -13.83
CA VAL A 63 14.42 0.51 -12.73
C VAL A 63 13.61 0.93 -11.51
N ALA A 64 12.56 1.73 -11.71
CA ALA A 64 11.70 2.19 -10.62
C ALA A 64 10.95 1.02 -9.96
N ASN A 65 10.51 0.04 -10.75
CA ASN A 65 9.91 -1.19 -10.25
C ASN A 65 10.90 -2.05 -9.44
N ILE A 66 12.16 -2.18 -9.91
CA ILE A 66 13.22 -2.90 -9.17
C ILE A 66 13.47 -2.26 -7.81
N ILE A 67 13.53 -0.92 -7.74
CA ILE A 67 13.68 -0.19 -6.48
C ILE A 67 12.49 -0.45 -5.55
N GLY A 68 11.27 -0.41 -6.08
CA GLY A 68 10.05 -0.74 -5.33
C GLY A 68 10.08 -2.17 -4.75
N VAL A 69 10.50 -3.16 -5.54
CA VAL A 69 10.66 -4.55 -5.09
C VAL A 69 11.76 -4.67 -4.03
N ALA A 70 12.90 -4.00 -4.21
CA ALA A 70 13.98 -4.01 -3.22
C ALA A 70 13.52 -3.43 -1.87
N LEU A 71 12.80 -2.29 -1.90
CA LEU A 71 12.20 -1.69 -0.70
C LEU A 71 11.19 -2.62 -0.04
N LEU A 72 10.36 -3.32 -0.83
CA LEU A 72 9.41 -4.29 -0.32
C LEU A 72 10.12 -5.46 0.38
N VAL A 73 11.16 -6.03 -0.23
CA VAL A 73 11.95 -7.12 0.37
C VAL A 73 12.63 -6.68 1.66
N VAL A 74 13.25 -5.49 1.68
CA VAL A 74 13.89 -4.93 2.88
C VAL A 74 12.85 -4.66 3.97
N GLY A 75 11.71 -4.06 3.62
CA GLY A 75 10.61 -3.79 4.54
C GLY A 75 10.04 -5.08 5.16
N LEU A 76 9.78 -6.10 4.34
CA LEU A 76 9.35 -7.42 4.81
C LEU A 76 10.40 -8.06 5.71
N GLY A 77 11.68 -8.01 5.34
CA GLY A 77 12.78 -8.51 6.15
C GLY A 77 12.85 -7.83 7.52
N ALA A 78 12.67 -6.52 7.59
CA ALA A 78 12.64 -5.75 8.84
C ALA A 78 11.43 -6.11 9.71
N VAL A 79 10.24 -6.27 9.12
CA VAL A 79 9.03 -6.70 9.83
C VAL A 79 9.19 -8.11 10.39
N LEU A 80 9.68 -9.05 9.58
CA LEU A 80 9.93 -10.42 10.01
C LEU A 80 10.97 -10.48 11.14
N TYR A 81 12.08 -9.75 11.00
CA TYR A 81 13.11 -9.64 12.03
C TYR A 81 12.52 -9.14 13.36
N TYR A 82 11.69 -8.09 13.31
CA TYR A 82 11.02 -7.54 14.47
C TYR A 82 10.06 -8.56 15.12
N TRP A 83 9.24 -9.26 14.34
CA TRP A 83 8.32 -10.28 14.84
C TRP A 83 9.03 -11.49 15.44
N MET A 84 10.18 -11.90 14.87
CA MET A 84 11.04 -12.94 15.45
C MET A 84 11.57 -12.52 16.83
N ARG A 85 12.00 -11.26 16.98
CA ARG A 85 12.49 -10.72 18.24
C ARG A 85 11.40 -10.55 19.30
N ALA A 86 10.19 -10.17 18.87
CA ALA A 86 9.05 -9.94 19.74
C ALA A 86 8.37 -11.24 20.23
N GLY A 87 8.84 -12.42 19.80
CA GLY A 87 8.27 -13.71 20.19
C GLY A 87 6.87 -14.00 19.61
N VAL A 88 6.41 -13.17 18.66
CA VAL A 88 5.09 -13.28 18.02
C VAL A 88 4.98 -14.56 17.18
N LEU A 89 6.10 -15.02 16.60
CA LEU A 89 6.18 -16.20 15.75
C LEU A 89 6.36 -17.53 16.53
N ARG A 90 6.39 -17.51 17.86
CA ARG A 90 6.61 -18.71 18.71
C ARG A 90 5.32 -19.30 19.30
N ARG A 91 4.14 -18.95 18.77
CA ARG A 91 2.86 -19.50 19.20
C ARG A 91 2.37 -20.57 18.24
#